data_AF-A0A4Q5T0F1-F1
#
_entry.id   AF-A0A4Q5T0F1-F1
#
_cell.length_a   1.000
_cell.length_b   1.000
_cell.length_c   1.000
_cell.angle_alpha   90.00
_cell.angle_beta   90.00
_cell.angle_gamma   90.00
#
_symmetry.space_group_name_H-M   'P 1'
#
loop_
_entity.id
_entity.type
_entity.pdbx_description
1 polymer ?
#
loop_
_entity_poly.entity_id
_entity_poly.type
_entity_poly.pdbx_seq_one_letter_code
_entity_poly.pdbx_strand_id
1 'polypeptide(L)'
;MCGTASLTRQLQAQPILNMQPGDVLIRGGFPGHAVIVMDMAENAAGEKIYLLAQSYMPAQDIHILNNPNNKTMSPWYVLNNQDDIQTPEYFFTKEQLKTW
;
A
#
# COMPACT_ATOMS: atom_id res chain seq x y z
N MET A 1 18.86 13.79 -2.30
CA MET A 1 18.47 12.41 -2.67
C MET A 1 16.96 12.33 -2.73
N CYS A 2 16.42 11.77 -3.81
CA CYS A 2 14.98 11.54 -3.96
C CYS A 2 14.67 10.13 -3.45
N GLY A 3 13.96 10.03 -2.33
CA GLY A 3 13.62 8.76 -1.68
C GLY A 3 12.31 8.89 -0.91
N THR A 4 11.95 7.89 -0.10
CA THR A 4 10.66 7.89 0.61
C THR A 4 10.49 9.14 1.49
N ALA A 5 11.54 9.61 2.15
CA ALA A 5 11.51 10.82 2.99
C ALA A 5 11.11 12.11 2.24
N SER A 6 11.50 12.27 0.97
CA SER A 6 11.09 13.42 0.16
C SER A 6 9.69 13.20 -0.44
N LEU A 7 9.41 11.98 -0.90
CA LEU A 7 8.14 11.63 -1.53
C LEU A 7 6.96 11.74 -0.54
N THR A 8 7.12 11.29 0.71
CA THR A 8 6.06 11.41 1.74
C THR A 8 5.66 12.86 2.03
N ARG A 9 6.55 13.84 1.80
CA ARG A 9 6.26 15.27 1.97
C ARG A 9 5.57 15.91 0.76
N GLN A 10 5.68 15.29 -0.42
CA GLN A 10 5.07 15.79 -1.65
C GLN A 10 3.64 15.28 -1.82
N LEU A 11 3.35 14.06 -1.34
CA LEU A 11 2.03 13.45 -1.45
C LEU A 11 1.07 13.93 -0.35
N GLN A 12 -0.22 13.92 -0.69
CA GLN A 12 -1.31 14.31 0.20
C GLN A 12 -1.81 13.12 1.02
N ALA A 13 -2.32 13.35 2.24
CA ALA A 13 -2.94 12.29 3.03
C ALA A 13 -4.27 11.85 2.42
N GLN A 14 -4.53 10.54 2.37
CA GLN A 14 -5.79 9.96 1.89
C GLN A 14 -6.40 9.11 3.01
N PRO A 15 -7.69 9.27 3.36
CA PRO A 15 -8.38 8.35 4.24
C PRO A 15 -8.37 6.92 3.65
N ILE A 16 -8.06 5.91 4.47
CA ILE A 16 -7.91 4.53 3.98
C ILE A 16 -9.13 4.02 3.20
N LEU A 17 -10.35 4.37 3.61
CA LEU A 17 -11.59 3.95 2.94
C LEU A 17 -11.80 4.61 1.57
N ASN A 18 -11.04 5.66 1.26
CA ASN A 18 -11.05 6.35 -0.03
C ASN A 18 -9.91 5.89 -0.95
N MET A 19 -9.23 4.78 -0.62
CA MET A 19 -8.15 4.22 -1.42
C MET A 19 -8.54 4.07 -2.89
N GLN A 20 -7.60 4.40 -3.77
CA GLN A 20 -7.71 4.24 -5.23
C GLN A 20 -6.43 3.63 -5.82
N PRO A 21 -6.51 2.97 -6.99
CA PRO A 21 -5.33 2.62 -7.75
C PRO A 21 -4.43 3.85 -7.99
N GLY A 22 -3.13 3.69 -7.77
CA GLY A 22 -2.14 4.77 -7.83
C GLY A 22 -1.81 5.42 -6.49
N ASP A 23 -2.63 5.21 -5.45
CA ASP A 23 -2.28 5.62 -4.09
C ASP A 23 -1.06 4.84 -3.59
N VAL A 24 -0.34 5.44 -2.64
CA VAL A 24 0.93 4.91 -2.11
C VAL A 24 0.84 4.79 -0.60
N LEU A 25 1.08 3.58 -0.09
CA LEU A 25 1.38 3.37 1.33
C LEU A 25 2.87 3.67 1.53
N ILE A 26 3.19 4.69 2.33
CA ILE A 26 4.55 5.19 2.43
C ILE A 26 4.94 5.57 3.86
N ARG A 27 6.07 5.02 4.31
CA ARG A 27 6.78 5.48 5.50
C ARG A 27 8.05 6.19 5.07
N GLY A 28 8.05 7.52 5.16
CA GLY A 28 9.24 8.33 4.89
C GLY A 28 10.33 8.09 5.93
N GLY A 29 11.58 7.93 5.49
CA GLY A 29 12.72 7.74 6.39
C GLY A 29 13.96 7.17 5.69
N PHE A 30 15.00 6.89 6.49
CA PHE A 30 16.20 6.16 6.09
C PHE A 30 16.54 5.14 7.20
N PRO A 31 16.06 3.88 7.10
CA PRO A 31 15.26 3.32 6.01
C PRO A 31 13.80 3.78 6.05
N GLY A 32 13.18 3.88 4.87
CA GLY A 32 11.75 4.04 4.71
C GLY A 32 11.27 3.11 3.60
N HIS A 33 9.96 2.92 3.47
CA HIS A 33 9.38 1.97 2.51
C HIS A 33 8.18 2.58 1.80
N ALA A 34 7.95 2.18 0.55
CA ALA A 34 6.81 2.59 -0.24
C ALA A 34 6.27 1.40 -1.03
N VAL A 35 4.95 1.23 -0.99
CA VAL A 35 4.23 0.25 -1.81
C VAL A 35 3.05 0.96 -2.47
N ILE A 36 2.75 0.59 -3.70
CA ILE A 36 1.71 1.24 -4.51
C ILE A 36 0.48 0.34 -4.65
N VAL A 37 -0.70 0.95 -4.60
CA VAL A 37 -1.97 0.28 -4.89
C VAL A 37 -2.07 0.12 -6.40
N MET A 38 -2.07 -1.11 -6.88
CA MET A 38 -2.09 -1.42 -8.31
C MET A 38 -3.50 -1.47 -8.87
N ASP A 39 -4.42 -2.09 -8.13
CA ASP A 39 -5.79 -2.32 -8.56
C ASP A 39 -6.71 -2.55 -7.36
N MET A 40 -8.02 -2.43 -7.58
CA MET A 40 -9.06 -2.65 -6.59
C MET A 40 -10.28 -3.33 -7.20
N ALA A 41 -10.96 -4.15 -6.40
CA ALA A 41 -12.23 -4.76 -6.79
C ALA A 41 -13.27 -4.59 -5.68
N GLU A 42 -14.54 -4.55 -6.06
CA GLU A 42 -15.68 -4.40 -5.15
C GLU A 42 -16.70 -5.48 -5.45
N ASN A 43 -17.22 -6.14 -4.42
CA ASN A 43 -18.29 -7.12 -4.57
C ASN A 43 -19.69 -6.47 -4.47
N ALA A 44 -20.74 -7.27 -4.68
CA ALA A 44 -22.12 -6.76 -4.63
C ALA A 44 -22.57 -6.25 -3.24
N ALA A 45 -21.86 -6.61 -2.17
CA ALA A 45 -22.10 -6.12 -0.81
C ALA A 45 -21.35 -4.82 -0.49
N GLY A 46 -20.53 -4.31 -1.43
CA GLY A 46 -19.70 -3.12 -1.24
C GLY A 46 -18.37 -3.39 -0.53
N GLU A 47 -18.00 -4.65 -0.32
CA GLU A 47 -16.71 -5.01 0.26
C GLU A 47 -15.62 -4.85 -0.80
N LYS A 48 -14.57 -4.09 -0.44
CA LYS A 48 -13.46 -3.76 -1.34
C LYS A 48 -12.23 -4.57 -1.01
N ILE A 49 -11.52 -4.97 -2.06
CA ILE A 49 -10.19 -5.56 -1.97
C ILE A 49 -9.21 -4.75 -2.83
N TYR A 50 -7.92 -4.84 -2.51
CA TYR A 50 -6.86 -4.12 -3.21
C TYR A 50 -5.60 -4.96 -3.39
N LEU A 51 -4.84 -4.63 -4.43
CA LEU A 51 -3.58 -5.26 -4.80
C LEU A 51 -2.42 -4.30 -4.57
N LEU A 52 -1.33 -4.80 -4.00
CA LEU A 52 -0.14 -4.00 -3.73
C LEU A 52 1.05 -4.47 -4.57
N ALA A 53 1.90 -3.52 -4.96
CA ALA A 53 3.21 -3.80 -5.53
C ALA A 53 4.32 -3.01 -4.84
N GLN A 54 5.54 -3.57 -4.87
CA GLN A 54 6.74 -2.88 -4.43
C GLN A 54 7.90 -3.09 -5.40
N SER A 55 8.92 -2.25 -5.27
CA SER A 55 10.23 -2.39 -5.91
C SER A 55 11.31 -2.02 -4.90
N TYR A 56 12.52 -2.52 -5.10
CA TYR A 56 13.69 -2.13 -4.31
C TYR A 56 14.38 -0.92 -4.93
N MET A 57 15.30 -0.27 -4.20
CA MET A 57 16.18 0.75 -4.78
C MET A 57 17.63 0.24 -4.79
N PRO A 58 18.33 0.26 -5.95
CA PRO A 58 17.83 0.67 -7.27
C PRO A 58 16.73 -0.27 -7.77
N ALA A 59 15.71 0.28 -8.44
CA ALA A 59 14.59 -0.49 -8.96
C ALA A 59 15.07 -1.45 -10.03
N GLN A 60 15.09 -2.74 -9.68
CA GLN A 60 15.46 -3.82 -10.59
C GLN A 60 14.20 -4.53 -11.08
N ASP A 61 13.28 -4.86 -10.16
CA ASP A 61 12.05 -5.58 -10.46
C ASP A 61 10.86 -5.03 -9.67
N ILE A 62 9.65 -5.15 -10.25
CA ILE A 62 8.38 -4.82 -9.58
C ILE A 62 7.65 -6.12 -9.23
N HIS A 63 7.28 -6.26 -7.96
CA HIS A 63 6.69 -7.47 -7.40
C HIS A 63 5.31 -7.18 -6.84
N ILE A 64 4.34 -8.04 -7.14
CA ILE A 64 3.06 -8.10 -6.41
C ILE A 64 3.31 -8.67 -5.02
N LEU A 65 2.70 -8.06 -4.00
CA LEU A 65 2.87 -8.48 -2.62
C LEU A 65 1.86 -9.56 -2.25
N ASN A 66 2.37 -10.68 -1.73
CA ASN A 66 1.52 -11.70 -1.14
C ASN A 66 0.92 -11.19 0.17
N ASN A 67 -0.37 -11.48 0.41
CA ASN A 67 -1.01 -11.15 1.68
C ASN A 67 -0.65 -12.21 2.74
N PRO A 68 0.17 -11.89 3.76
CA PRO A 68 0.57 -12.86 4.76
C PRO A 68 -0.57 -13.23 5.73
N ASN A 69 -1.58 -12.37 5.86
CA ASN A 69 -2.68 -12.55 6.80
C ASN A 69 -3.77 -13.47 6.26
N ASN A 70 -3.88 -13.60 4.93
CA ASN A 70 -4.90 -14.41 4.30
C ASN A 70 -4.35 -15.17 3.09
N LYS A 71 -3.97 -16.43 3.31
CA LYS A 71 -3.42 -17.30 2.26
C LYS A 71 -4.42 -17.66 1.16
N THR A 72 -5.72 -17.68 1.44
CA THR A 72 -6.74 -18.04 0.44
C THR A 72 -7.09 -16.87 -0.47
N MET A 73 -6.99 -15.64 0.04
CA MET A 73 -7.21 -14.42 -0.75
C MET A 73 -5.93 -13.81 -1.32
N SER A 74 -4.75 -14.23 -0.86
CA SER A 74 -3.47 -13.74 -1.39
C SER A 74 -3.42 -13.85 -2.92
N PRO A 75 -3.01 -12.77 -3.63
CA PRO A 75 -2.34 -11.57 -3.12
C PRO A 75 -3.26 -10.42 -2.68
N TRP A 76 -4.59 -10.60 -2.69
CA TRP A 76 -5.54 -9.54 -2.37
C TRP A 76 -5.64 -9.24 -0.88
N TYR A 77 -5.78 -7.95 -0.58
CA TYR A 77 -6.00 -7.41 0.76
C TYR A 77 -7.43 -6.89 0.88
N VAL A 78 -8.06 -7.06 2.04
CA VAL A 78 -9.39 -6.49 2.30
C VAL A 78 -9.24 -5.05 2.78
N LEU A 79 -10.00 -4.13 2.20
CA LEU A 79 -10.04 -2.75 2.64
C LEU A 79 -10.91 -2.61 3.87
N ASN A 80 -10.30 -2.26 5.00
CA ASN A 80 -11.02 -1.95 6.23
C ASN A 80 -10.35 -0.76 6.96
N ASN A 81 -10.96 -0.27 8.04
CA ASN A 81 -10.44 0.85 8.84
C ASN A 81 -10.01 0.43 10.27
N GLN A 82 -10.00 -0.88 10.54
CA GLN A 82 -9.74 -1.44 11.87
C GLN A 82 -8.29 -1.89 12.00
N ASP A 83 -7.70 -2.40 10.92
CA ASP A 83 -6.42 -3.08 10.96
C ASP A 83 -5.30 -2.26 10.31
N ASP A 84 -4.08 -2.46 10.83
CA ASP A 84 -2.86 -2.07 10.13
C ASP A 84 -2.59 -3.02 8.96
N ILE A 85 -1.86 -2.52 7.96
CA ILE A 85 -1.61 -3.23 6.72
C ILE A 85 -0.26 -3.94 6.83
N GLN A 86 -0.33 -5.26 7.04
CA GLN A 86 0.84 -6.11 7.07
C GLN A 86 1.16 -6.63 5.67
N THR A 87 2.31 -6.23 5.15
CA THR A 87 2.91 -6.78 3.92
C THR A 87 4.00 -7.78 4.28
N PRO A 88 4.55 -8.54 3.32
CA PRO A 88 5.62 -9.50 3.61
C PRO A 88 6.84 -8.90 4.32
N GLU A 89 7.16 -7.62 4.05
CA GLU A 89 8.38 -6.98 4.55
C GLU A 89 8.13 -5.77 5.45
N TYR A 90 6.94 -5.19 5.40
CA TYR A 90 6.66 -3.92 6.08
C TYR A 90 5.25 -3.84 6.65
N PHE A 91 5.12 -3.07 7.73
CA PHE A 91 3.85 -2.74 8.35
C PHE A 91 3.53 -1.27 8.10
N PHE A 92 2.31 -1.00 7.63
CA PHE A 92 1.82 0.36 7.43
C PHE A 92 0.60 0.60 8.31
N THR A 93 0.56 1.77 8.95
CA THR A 93 -0.69 2.23 9.57
C THR A 93 -1.59 2.86 8.52
N LYS A 94 -2.90 2.93 8.79
CA LYS A 94 -3.88 3.52 7.87
C LYS A 94 -3.61 5.00 7.54
N GLU A 95 -2.91 5.73 8.41
CA GLU A 95 -2.51 7.12 8.19
C GLU A 95 -1.35 7.27 7.19
N GLN A 96 -0.73 6.16 6.79
CA GLN A 96 0.38 6.13 5.85
C GLN A 96 -0.06 6.00 4.39
N LEU A 97 -1.37 5.99 4.12
CA LEU A 97 -1.90 6.10 2.76
C LEU A 97 -1.79 7.54 2.25
N LYS A 98 -1.20 7.67 1.07
CA LYS A 98 -0.95 8.94 0.41
C LYS A 98 -1.41 8.90 -1.05
N THR A 99 -1.79 10.06 -1.57
CA THR A 99 -2.21 10.26 -2.96
C THR A 99 -1.48 11.45 -3.58
N TRP A 100 -1.53 11.59 -4.91
CA TRP A 100 -0.85 12.67 -5.65
C TRP A 100 -1.56 14.02 -5.51
#